data_AF-A0A3D2J5L3-F1
#
_entry.id   AF-A0A3D2J5L3-F1
#
_cell.length_a   1.000
_cell.length_b   1.000
_cell.length_c   1.000
_cell.angle_alpha   90.00
_cell.angle_beta   90.00
_cell.angle_gamma   90.00
#
_symmetry.space_group_name_H-M   'P 1'
#
loop_
_entity.id
_entity.type
_entity.pdbx_description
1 polymer ?
#
loop_
_entity_poly.entity_id
_entity_poly.type
_entity_poly.pdbx_seq_one_letter_code
_entity_poly.pdbx_strand_id
1 'polypeptide(L)'
;MFFFIGLYTLLQQNTSDAYRGRIFGVYNTTNTVLLLAGMLLSSTFTNVFGPSLMFALMGVFYFLAGAVALPLLHNTRMHSEQSDILSEIRQENA
;
A
#
# COMPACT_ATOMS: atom_id res chain seq x y z
N MET A 1 -3.42 5.68 11.01
CA MET A 1 -2.32 5.00 11.74
C MET A 1 -2.23 3.52 11.39
N PHE A 2 -3.33 2.75 11.41
CA PHE A 2 -3.32 1.31 11.10
C PHE A 2 -2.86 0.92 9.68
N PHE A 3 -3.13 1.75 8.67
CA PHE A 3 -2.71 1.49 7.29
C PHE A 3 -1.18 1.29 7.14
N PHE A 4 -0.40 2.18 7.74
CA PHE A 4 1.07 2.13 7.65
C PHE A 4 1.65 0.90 8.34
N ILE A 5 1.04 0.47 9.45
CA ILE A 5 1.46 -0.73 10.18
C ILE A 5 1.22 -1.97 9.31
N GLY A 6 0.02 -2.12 8.74
CA GLY A 6 -0.30 -3.24 7.86
C GLY A 6 0.61 -3.31 6.63
N LEU A 7 0.86 -2.17 6.00
CA LEU A 7 1.75 -2.09 4.84
C LEU A 7 3.19 -2.49 5.18
N TYR A 8 3.73 -2.03 6.31
CA TYR A 8 5.07 -2.41 6.75
C TYR A 8 5.17 -3.88 7.15
N THR A 9 4.14 -4.44 7.80
CA THR A 9 4.10 -5.87 8.12
C THR A 9 4.11 -6.72 6.85
N LEU A 10 3.27 -6.39 5.86
CA LEU A 10 3.24 -7.10 4.57
C LEU A 10 4.58 -7.01 3.84
N LEU A 11 5.20 -5.82 3.84
CA LEU A 11 6.52 -5.63 3.21
C LEU A 11 7.61 -6.44 3.92
N GLN A 12 7.56 -6.53 5.25
CA GLN A 12 8.48 -7.37 6.04
C GLN A 12 8.27 -8.85 5.75
N GLN A 13 7.03 -9.34 5.75
CA GLN A 13 6.70 -10.75 5.52
C GLN A 13 7.15 -11.23 4.14
N ASN A 14 7.12 -10.36 3.13
CA ASN A 14 7.47 -10.70 1.75
C ASN A 14 8.92 -10.36 1.36
N THR A 15 9.75 -9.91 2.31
CA THR A 15 11.15 -9.53 2.05
C THR A 15 12.12 -10.33 2.91
N SER A 16 13.13 -10.94 2.27
CA SER A 16 14.25 -11.59 2.95
C SER A 16 15.00 -10.61 3.85
N ASP A 17 15.36 -11.05 5.06
CA ASP A 17 16.02 -10.22 6.09
C ASP A 17 17.27 -9.49 5.58
N ALA A 18 18.05 -10.11 4.69
CA ALA A 18 19.25 -9.51 4.11
C ALA A 18 18.98 -8.23 3.29
N TYR A 19 17.76 -8.07 2.75
CA TYR A 19 17.39 -6.95 1.88
C TYR A 19 16.40 -5.98 2.51
N ARG A 20 15.84 -6.28 3.69
CA ARG A 20 14.82 -5.44 4.33
C ARG A 20 15.24 -3.97 4.43
N GLY A 21 16.46 -3.68 4.92
CA GLY A 21 16.95 -2.30 5.02
C GLY A 21 16.98 -1.55 3.69
N ARG A 22 17.35 -2.21 2.59
CA ARG A 22 17.38 -1.61 1.25
C ARG A 22 15.98 -1.37 0.70
N ILE A 23 15.07 -2.35 0.84
CA ILE A 23 13.70 -2.22 0.36
C ILE A 23 12.97 -1.10 1.10
N PHE A 24 13.06 -1.05 2.43
CA PHE A 24 12.48 0.02 3.24
C PHE A 24 13.08 1.39 2.91
N GLY A 25 14.40 1.46 2.66
CA GLY A 25 15.07 2.68 2.25
C GLY A 25 14.57 3.21 0.91
N VAL A 26 14.51 2.36 -0.11
CA VAL A 26 13.99 2.73 -1.44
C VAL A 26 12.52 3.13 -1.36
N TYR A 27 11.68 2.34 -0.68
CA TYR A 27 10.27 2.63 -0.51
C TYR A 27 10.03 4.01 0.11
N ASN A 28 10.70 4.32 1.23
CA ASN A 28 10.55 5.61 1.90
C ASN A 28 11.08 6.78 1.05
N THR A 29 12.19 6.57 0.35
CA THR A 29 12.77 7.59 -0.55
C THR A 29 11.80 7.90 -1.68
N THR A 30 11.30 6.87 -2.36
CA THR A 30 10.31 7.02 -3.43
C THR A 30 9.04 7.70 -2.93
N ASN A 31 8.51 7.28 -1.78
CA ASN A 31 7.34 7.91 -1.18
C ASN A 31 7.57 9.41 -0.90
N THR A 32 8.75 9.76 -0.39
CA THR A 32 9.10 11.15 -0.09
C THR A 32 9.22 11.99 -1.36
N VAL A 33 9.86 11.46 -2.40
CA VAL A 33 9.97 12.14 -3.70
C VAL A 33 8.60 12.37 -4.32
N LEU A 34 7.70 11.38 -4.26
CA LEU A 34 6.33 11.53 -4.77
C LEU A 34 5.53 12.55 -3.96
N LEU A 35 5.68 12.58 -2.63
CA LEU A 35 5.06 13.60 -1.78
C LEU A 35 5.55 15.00 -2.12
N LEU A 36 6.86 15.18 -2.33
CA LEU A 36 7.43 16.46 -2.74
C LEU A 36 6.88 16.90 -4.10
N ALA A 37 6.84 15.99 -5.08
CA ALA A 37 6.24 16.27 -6.39
C ALA A 37 4.76 16.65 -6.25
N GLY A 38 4.00 15.92 -5.43
CA GLY A 38 2.60 16.21 -5.15
C GLY A 38 2.38 17.57 -4.50
N MET A 39 3.25 17.98 -3.57
CA MET A 39 3.18 19.31 -2.94
C MET A 39 3.45 20.43 -3.94
N LEU A 40 4.43 20.28 -4.84
CA LEU A 40 4.71 21.26 -5.89
C LEU A 40 3.54 21.40 -6.86
N LEU A 41 2.96 20.28 -7.29
CA LEU A 41 1.77 20.27 -8.14
C LEU A 41 0.57 20.88 -7.42
N SER A 42 0.35 20.52 -6.15
CA SER A 42 -0.75 21.06 -5.34
C SER A 42 -0.62 22.57 -5.16
N SER A 43 0.57 23.08 -4.86
CA SER A 43 0.83 24.52 -4.70
C SER A 43 0.49 25.30 -5.98
N THR A 44 0.96 24.82 -7.13
CA THR A 44 0.70 25.47 -8.42
C THR A 44 -0.77 25.39 -8.83
N PHE A 45 -1.42 24.24 -8.68
CA PHE A 45 -2.82 24.05 -9.06
C PHE A 45 -3.80 24.75 -8.11
N THR A 46 -3.50 24.83 -6.81
CA THR A 46 -4.35 25.55 -5.84
C THR A 46 -4.43 27.03 -6.17
N ASN A 47 -3.32 27.63 -6.65
CA ASN A 47 -3.31 29.04 -7.02
C ASN A 47 -4.17 29.35 -8.26
N VAL A 48 -4.36 28.37 -9.16
CA VAL A 48 -5.11 28.54 -10.41
C VAL A 48 -6.58 28.17 -10.25
N PHE A 49 -6.86 27.04 -9.60
CA PHE A 49 -8.22 26.45 -9.52
C PHE A 49 -8.88 26.61 -8.15
N GLY A 50 -8.15 27.17 -7.19
CA GLY A 50 -8.60 27.33 -5.81
C GLY A 50 -8.57 26.03 -4.99
N PRO A 51 -8.74 26.13 -3.66
CA PRO A 51 -8.63 24.99 -2.75
C PRO A 51 -9.75 23.95 -2.90
N SER A 52 -10.95 24.38 -3.29
CA SER A 52 -12.15 23.53 -3.34
C SER A 52 -11.99 22.37 -4.34
N LEU A 53 -11.46 22.66 -5.54
CA LEU A 53 -11.23 21.61 -6.55
C LEU A 53 -10.15 20.62 -6.10
N MET A 54 -9.11 21.09 -5.41
CA MET A 54 -8.03 20.22 -4.92
C MET A 54 -8.53 19.21 -3.89
N PHE A 55 -9.41 19.63 -2.97
CA PHE A 55 -10.02 18.70 -2.02
C PHE A 55 -10.94 17.68 -2.70
N ALA A 56 -11.69 18.09 -3.71
CA ALA A 56 -12.51 17.16 -4.50
C ALA A 56 -11.64 16.11 -5.20
N LEU A 57 -10.56 16.53 -5.87
CA LEU A 57 -9.61 15.62 -6.52
C LEU A 57 -8.94 14.67 -5.53
N MET A 58 -8.52 15.18 -4.37
CA MET A 58 -7.95 14.36 -3.30
C MET A 58 -8.95 13.28 -2.87
N GLY A 59 -10.22 13.63 -2.65
CA GLY A 59 -11.27 12.67 -2.32
C GLY A 59 -11.44 11.58 -3.39
N VAL A 60 -11.46 11.96 -4.67
CA VAL A 60 -11.53 11.02 -5.80
C VAL A 60 -10.33 10.08 -5.82
N PHE A 61 -9.11 10.59 -5.65
CA PHE A 61 -7.91 9.74 -5.64
C PHE A 61 -7.90 8.77 -4.46
N TYR A 62 -8.29 9.21 -3.26
CA TYR A 62 -8.42 8.32 -2.11
C TYR A 62 -9.50 7.26 -2.32
N PHE A 63 -10.62 7.63 -2.93
CA PHE A 63 -11.69 6.69 -3.26
C PHE A 63 -11.22 5.63 -4.26
N LEU A 64 -10.54 6.04 -5.34
CA LEU A 64 -9.97 5.12 -6.33
C LEU A 64 -8.91 4.21 -5.70
N ALA A 65 -8.03 4.75 -4.85
CA ALA A 65 -7.04 3.95 -4.12
C ALA A 65 -7.71 2.89 -3.23
N GLY A 66 -8.78 3.24 -2.53
CA GLY A 66 -9.59 2.28 -1.76
C GLY A 66 -10.26 1.22 -2.64
N ALA A 67 -10.86 1.65 -3.76
CA ALA A 67 -11.51 0.75 -4.72
C ALA A 67 -10.53 -0.27 -5.34
N VAL A 68 -9.27 0.10 -5.53
CA VAL A 68 -8.20 -0.79 -6.00
C VAL A 68 -7.65 -1.66 -4.87
N ALA A 69 -7.50 -1.11 -3.66
CA ALA A 69 -6.95 -1.85 -2.52
C ALA A 69 -7.85 -3.00 -2.06
N LEU A 70 -9.18 -2.84 -2.11
CA LEU A 70 -10.14 -3.86 -1.69
C LEU A 70 -10.00 -5.20 -2.44
N PRO A 71 -10.04 -5.26 -3.79
CA PRO A 71 -9.88 -6.51 -4.52
C PRO A 71 -8.47 -7.12 -4.36
N LEU A 72 -7.43 -6.28 -4.28
CA LEU A 72 -6.05 -6.75 -4.07
C LEU A 72 -5.89 -7.45 -2.72
N LEU A 73 -6.46 -6.89 -1.67
CA LEU A 73 -6.39 -7.45 -0.32
C LEU A 73 -7.26 -8.70 -0.19
N HIS A 74 -8.40 -8.76 -0.88
CA HIS A 74 -9.25 -9.94 -0.92
C HIS A 74 -8.50 -11.13 -1.55
N ASN A 75 -7.79 -10.90 -2.66
CA ASN A 75 -7.04 -11.96 -3.34
C ASN A 75 -5.88 -12.51 -2.50
N THR A 76 -5.27 -11.69 -1.65
CA THR A 76 -4.16 -12.14 -0.78
C THR A 76 -4.63 -13.06 0.34
N ARG A 77 -5.81 -12.82 0.93
CA ARG A 77 -6.37 -13.68 1.98
C ARG A 77 -6.71 -15.09 1.49
N MET A 78 -7.29 -15.19 0.29
CA MET A 78 -7.69 -16.49 -0.26
C MET A 78 -6.49 -17.42 -0.50
N HIS A 79 -5.34 -16.86 -0.88
CA HIS A 79 -4.14 -17.66 -1.13
C HIS A 79 -3.47 -18.16 0.15
N SER A 80 -3.50 -17.38 1.25
CA SER A 80 -2.97 -17.85 2.54
C SER A 80 -3.83 -18.96 3.13
N GLU A 81 -5.16 -18.80 3.10
CA GLU A 81 -6.11 -19.77 3.67
C GLU A 81 -6.01 -21.14 2.97
N GLN A 82 -5.82 -21.15 1.66
CA GLN A 82 -5.64 -22.38 0.88
C GLN A 82 -4.32 -23.11 1.23
N SER A 83 -3.23 -22.37 1.48
CA SER A 83 -1.94 -22.95 1.86
C SER A 83 -1.99 -23.61 3.24
N ASP A 84 -2.68 -22.96 4.19
CA ASP A 84 -2.81 -23.47 5.55
C ASP A 84 -3.60 -24.80 5.57
N ILE A 85 -4.74 -24.86 4.88
CA ILE A 85 -5.57 -26.07 4.74
C ILE A 85 -4.78 -27.24 4.12
N LEU A 86 -4.01 -26.96 3.07
CA LEU A 86 -3.19 -27.99 2.42
C LEU A 86 -2.09 -28.53 3.34
N SER A 87 -1.55 -27.68 4.23
CA SER A 87 -0.55 -28.11 5.21
C SER A 87 -1.15 -28.97 6.33
N GLU A 88 -2.36 -28.65 6.81
CA GLU A 88 -3.08 -29.46 7.81
C GLU A 88 -3.44 -30.84 7.26
N ILE A 89 -4.00 -30.92 6.06
CA ILE A 89 -4.32 -32.19 5.39
C ILE A 89 -3.05 -33.04 5.19
N ARG A 90 -1.91 -32.39 4.87
CA ARG A 90 -0.63 -33.10 4.73
C ARG A 90 -0.13 -33.67 6.07
N GLN A 91 -0.34 -32.97 7.18
CA GLN A 91 0.06 -33.44 8.51
C GLN A 91 -0.87 -34.53 9.04
N GLU A 92 -2.15 -34.50 8.71
CA GLU A 92 -3.11 -35.54 9.11
C GLU A 92 -2.88 -36.87 8.38
N ASN A 93 -2.34 -36.83 7.16
CA ASN A 93 -2.07 -38.01 6.33
C ASN A 93 -0.62 -38.53 6.40
N ALA A 94 0.22 -38.00 7.31
CA ALA A 94 1.61 -38.40 7.52
C ALA A 94 1.79 -39.16 8.83
#